data_AF-A0A8H8T2P7-F1
#
_entry.id   AF-A0A8H8T2P7-F1
#
_cell.length_a   1.000
_cell.length_b   1.000
_cell.length_c   1.000
_cell.angle_alpha   90.00
_cell.angle_beta   90.00
_cell.angle_gamma   90.00
#
_symmetry.space_group_name_H-M   'P 1'
#
loop_
_entity.id
_entity.type
_entity.pdbx_description
1 polymer ?
#
loop_
_entity_poly.entity_id
_entity_poly.type
_entity_poly.pdbx_seq_one_letter_code
_entity_poly.pdbx_strand_id
1 'polypeptide(L)'
;MFADIDLTGDTLPKKIRNAEIAQYNFIVVVGEAEANVKAVNVRNRDDVGNKQRQDEVIPLDDFVAKLLSLKTERRLENKLL
;
A
#
# COMPACT_ATOMS: atom_id res chain seq x y z
N MET A 1 -13.18 -6.26 -3.09
CA MET A 1 -11.88 -5.58 -3.08
C MET A 1 -10.99 -6.42 -3.97
N PHE A 2 -10.20 -5.77 -4.81
CA PHE A 2 -9.29 -6.45 -5.74
C PHE A 2 -7.87 -6.13 -5.30
N ALA A 3 -6.99 -7.11 -5.41
CA ALA A 3 -5.58 -6.99 -5.11
C ALA A 3 -4.82 -7.83 -6.13
N ASP A 4 -3.77 -7.25 -6.69
CA ASP A 4 -2.87 -7.89 -7.64
C ASP A 4 -1.50 -8.05 -7.01
N ILE A 5 -0.82 -9.14 -7.34
CA ILE A 5 0.49 -9.47 -6.76
C ILE A 5 1.54 -9.47 -7.88
N ASP A 6 2.57 -8.63 -7.73
CA ASP A 6 3.69 -8.57 -8.66
C ASP A 6 4.86 -9.47 -8.18
N LEU A 7 4.91 -10.69 -8.73
CA LEU A 7 5.97 -11.68 -8.49
C LEU A 7 7.09 -11.63 -9.55
N THR A 8 7.15 -10.60 -10.39
CA THR A 8 8.18 -10.51 -11.44
C THR A 8 9.59 -10.36 -10.86
N GLY A 9 10.63 -10.63 -11.66
CA GLY A 9 12.03 -10.43 -11.27
C GLY A 9 12.50 -8.97 -11.30
N ASP A 10 11.58 -8.01 -11.44
CA ASP A 10 11.91 -6.58 -11.47
C ASP A 10 12.43 -6.09 -10.10
N THR A 11 13.32 -5.08 -10.14
CA THR A 11 13.81 -4.44 -8.91
C THR A 11 12.66 -3.74 -8.18
N LEU A 12 12.73 -3.68 -6.85
CA LEU A 12 11.68 -3.05 -6.02
C LEU A 12 11.30 -1.63 -6.49
N PRO A 13 12.25 -0.72 -6.81
CA PRO A 13 11.88 0.60 -7.33
C PRO A 13 11.13 0.55 -8.67
N LYS A 14 11.45 -0.42 -9.53
CA LYS A 14 10.78 -0.60 -10.82
C LYS A 14 9.35 -1.09 -10.62
N LYS A 15 9.11 -2.02 -9.70
CA LYS A 15 7.76 -2.48 -9.32
C LYS A 15 6.90 -1.36 -8.76
N ILE A 16 7.44 -0.58 -7.82
CA ILE A 16 6.74 0.57 -7.24
C ILE A 16 6.36 1.56 -8.34
N ARG A 17 7.30 1.91 -9.22
CA ARG A 17 7.03 2.79 -10.36
C ARG A 17 5.95 2.25 -11.30
N ASN A 18 5.98 0.94 -11.61
CA ASN A 18 4.95 0.32 -12.45
C ASN A 18 3.57 0.41 -11.80
N ALA A 19 3.48 0.19 -10.48
CA ALA A 19 2.23 0.30 -9.74
C ALA A 19 1.72 1.76 -9.66
N GLU A 20 2.62 2.74 -9.50
CA GLU A 20 2.29 4.16 -9.58
C GLU A 20 1.73 4.54 -10.97
N ILE A 21 2.37 4.06 -12.04
CA ILE A 21 1.93 4.30 -13.43
C ILE A 21 0.57 3.64 -13.69
N ALA A 22 0.34 2.44 -13.15
CA ALA A 22 -0.94 1.74 -13.23
C ALA A 22 -2.03 2.34 -12.32
N GLN A 23 -1.72 3.40 -11.56
CA GLN A 23 -2.66 4.16 -10.73
C GLN A 23 -3.34 3.32 -9.63
N TYR A 24 -2.65 2.30 -9.09
CA TYR A 24 -3.13 1.57 -7.91
C TYR A 24 -3.34 2.54 -6.75
N ASN A 25 -4.48 2.41 -6.06
CA ASN A 25 -4.82 3.27 -4.93
C ASN A 25 -3.83 3.09 -3.76
N PHE A 26 -3.45 1.83 -3.50
CA PHE A 26 -2.49 1.46 -2.47
C PHE A 26 -1.44 0.54 -3.07
N ILE A 27 -0.18 0.82 -2.76
CA ILE A 27 0.97 -0.02 -3.10
C ILE A 27 1.48 -0.58 -1.78
N VAL A 28 1.43 -1.90 -1.65
CA VAL A 28 1.81 -2.60 -0.41
C VAL A 28 3.13 -3.30 -0.66
N VAL A 29 4.14 -2.94 0.12
CA VAL A 29 5.49 -3.52 0.03
C VAL A 29 5.72 -4.39 1.25
N VAL A 30 6.16 -5.63 0.99
CA VAL A 30 6.49 -6.60 2.04
C VAL A 30 7.94 -7.05 1.82
N GLY A 31 8.80 -6.68 2.75
CA GLY A 31 10.16 -7.20 2.87
C GLY A 31 10.24 -8.31 3.91
N GLU A 32 11.46 -8.78 4.16
CA GLU A 32 11.74 -9.82 5.16
C GLU A 32 11.38 -9.35 6.58
N ALA A 33 11.70 -8.11 6.92
CA ALA A 33 11.39 -7.54 8.23
C ALA A 33 9.87 -7.50 8.46
N GLU A 34 9.12 -6.98 7.49
CA GLU A 34 7.67 -6.86 7.54
C GLU A 34 6.98 -8.23 7.63
N ALA A 35 7.47 -9.22 6.87
CA ALA A 35 6.94 -10.59 6.90
C ALA A 35 7.07 -11.23 8.28
N ASN A 36 8.19 -11.00 8.99
CA ASN A 36 8.43 -11.54 10.33
C ASN A 36 7.49 -10.93 11.38
N VAL A 37 7.16 -9.65 11.26
CA VAL A 37 6.29 -8.95 12.23
C VAL A 37 4.82 -8.92 11.82
N LYS A 38 4.45 -9.56 10.70
CA LYS A 38 3.10 -9.48 10.09
C LYS A 38 2.62 -8.03 9.90
N ALA A 39 3.53 -7.18 9.46
CA ALA A 39 3.22 -5.81 9.10
C ALA A 39 3.39 -5.63 7.60
N VAL A 40 2.94 -4.49 7.09
CA VAL A 40 3.09 -4.12 5.69
C VAL A 40 3.45 -2.64 5.61
N ASN A 41 4.32 -2.30 4.66
CA ASN A 41 4.60 -0.92 4.31
C ASN A 41 3.60 -0.50 3.24
N VAL A 42 2.80 0.52 3.53
CA VAL A 42 1.74 0.97 2.63
C VAL A 42 2.05 2.35 2.08
N ARG A 43 1.99 2.46 0.75
CA ARG A 43 2.11 3.73 0.03
C ARG A 43 0.79 4.04 -0.65
N ASN A 44 0.39 5.31 -0.58
CA ASN A 44 -0.87 5.79 -1.11
C ASN A 44 -0.65 6.66 -2.35
N ARG A 45 -1.46 6.44 -3.40
CA ARG A 45 -1.41 7.24 -4.64
C ARG A 45 -1.69 8.72 -4.39
N ASP A 46 -2.64 9.03 -3.51
CA ASP A 46 -3.16 10.39 -3.38
C ASP A 46 -2.25 11.29 -2.49
N ASP A 47 -1.19 10.74 -1.87
CA ASP A 47 -0.22 11.49 -1.05
C ASP A 47 1.02 11.95 -1.83
N VAL A 48 0.80 12.68 -2.92
CA VAL A 48 1.86 13.09 -3.87
C VAL A 48 2.85 14.12 -3.28
N GLY A 49 2.51 14.75 -2.15
CA GLY A 49 3.28 15.85 -1.53
C GLY A 49 4.33 15.42 -0.49
N ASN A 50 4.25 14.20 0.05
CA ASN A 50 5.08 13.73 1.17
C ASN A 50 5.91 12.48 0.81
N LYS A 51 6.42 12.44 -0.42
CA LYS A 51 7.14 11.30 -1.04
C LYS A 51 8.35 10.76 -0.26
N GLN A 52 8.80 11.46 0.78
CA GLN A 52 9.95 11.09 1.62
C GLN A 52 9.58 10.47 2.97
N ARG A 53 8.30 10.36 3.38
CA ARG A 53 7.94 9.99 4.77
C ARG A 53 6.74 9.07 5.02
N GLN A 54 6.12 8.44 4.01
CA GLN A 54 5.03 7.49 4.28
C GLN A 54 5.43 6.05 3.97
N ASP A 55 6.53 5.62 4.57
CA ASP A 55 6.77 4.20 4.85
C ASP A 55 6.04 3.87 6.16
N GLU A 56 4.71 3.98 6.16
CA GLU A 56 3.92 3.62 7.33
C GLU A 56 3.84 2.10 7.40
N VAL A 57 4.60 1.54 8.34
CA VAL A 57 4.54 0.12 8.69
C VAL A 57 3.32 -0.08 9.58
N ILE A 58 2.27 -0.68 9.03
CA ILE A 58 1.02 -0.95 9.71
C ILE A 58 0.87 -2.47 9.86
N PRO A 59 0.41 -3.00 11.01
CA PRO A 59 0.05 -4.40 11.12
C PRO A 59 -0.95 -4.82 10.03
N LEU A 60 -0.78 -6.01 9.47
CA LEU A 60 -1.61 -6.48 8.35
C LEU A 60 -3.10 -6.48 8.72
N ASP A 61 -3.43 -6.90 9.94
CA ASP A 61 -4.82 -6.97 10.41
C ASP A 61 -5.47 -5.58 10.47
N ASP A 62 -4.73 -4.59 10.97
CA ASP A 62 -5.18 -3.20 11.04
C ASP A 62 -5.35 -2.60 9.65
N PHE A 63 -4.42 -2.90 8.73
CA PHE A 63 -4.51 -2.44 7.35
C PHE A 63 -5.77 -2.98 6.66
N VAL A 64 -6.06 -4.27 6.81
CA VAL A 64 -7.27 -4.90 6.23
C VAL A 64 -8.54 -4.29 6.83
N ALA A 65 -8.57 -4.05 8.14
CA ALA A 65 -9.70 -3.40 8.80
C ALA A 65 -9.95 -1.97 8.27
N LYS A 66 -8.88 -1.18 8.09
CA LYS A 66 -8.97 0.17 7.49
C LYS A 66 -9.45 0.14 6.03
N LEU A 67 -9.05 -0.86 5.25
CA LEU A 67 -9.53 -1.01 3.87
C LEU A 67 -11.03 -1.37 3.80
N LEU A 68 -11.49 -2.20 4.74
CA LEU A 68 -12.90 -2.58 4.85
C LEU A 68 -13.78 -1.37 5.21
N SER A 69 -13.34 -0.51 6.13
CA SER A 69 -14.08 0.71 6.47
C SER A 69 -14.15 1.67 5.28
N LEU A 70 -13.02 1.91 4.60
CA LEU A 70 -12.97 2.76 3.40
C LEU A 70 -13.92 2.27 2.30
N LYS A 71 -13.96 0.95 2.07
CA LYS A 71 -14.88 0.35 1.09
C LYS A 71 -16.34 0.57 1.48
N THR A 72 -16.66 0.44 2.77
CA THR A 72 -18.04 0.56 3.29
C THR A 72 -18.52 2.01 3.22
N GLU A 73 -17.67 2.95 3.63
CA GLU A 73 -17.99 4.37 3.69
C GLU A 73 -17.96 5.05 2.32
N ARG A 74 -17.35 4.41 1.31
CA ARG A 74 -17.23 4.92 -0.07
C ARG A 74 -16.67 6.35 -0.10
N ARG A 75 -15.64 6.60 0.71
CA ARG A 75 -15.02 7.93 0.84
C ARG A 75 -14.44 8.38 -0.49
N LEU A 76 -14.50 9.70 -0.72
CA LEU A 76 -13.87 10.33 -1.88
C LEU A 76 -12.34 10.44 -1.71
N GLU A 77 -11.86 10.60 -0.47
CA GLU A 77 -10.44 10.64 -0.12
C GLU A 77 -9.95 9.28 0.37
N ASN A 78 -8.91 8.73 -0.27
CA ASN A 78 -8.35 7.42 0.07
C ASN A 78 -7.29 7.50 1.17
N LYS A 79 -7.53 8.18 2.29
CA LYS A 79 -6.57 8.25 3.40
C LYS A 79 -6.79 7.12 4.40
N LEU A 80 -5.72 6.37 4.69
CA LEU A 80 -5.65 5.46 5.83
C LEU A 80 -5.38 6.33 7.06
N LEU A 81 -6.41 6.65 7.84
CA LEU A 81 -6.26 7.39 9.11
C LEU A 81 -5.39 6.63 10.11
#